data_AF-A0A9P3IT00-F1
#
_entry.id   AF-A0A9P3IT00-F1
#
_cell.length_a   1.000
_cell.length_b   1.000
_cell.length_c   1.000
_cell.angle_alpha   90.00
_cell.angle_beta   90.00
_cell.angle_gamma   90.00
#
_symmetry.space_group_name_H-M   'P 1'
#
loop_
_entity.id
_entity.type
_entity.pdbx_description
1 polymer ?
#
loop_
_entity_poly.entity_id
_entity_poly.type
_entity_poly.pdbx_seq_one_letter_code
_entity_poly.pdbx_strand_id
1 'polypeptide(L)'
;MPLRRPALDCSTAPLAMLFITCALLLVSAAVPAAAAVFKVTTYRELVVAMQAGGPIVVSHSFYLDGPLPNVSRPLTISADPACRKTELKFCRLDGKRRHRHFMVVKGGVLRLTGLLLSRGRPQTGSGGSIWILDGGRAILNQVYFRFNGIGGTTASGGAIEVNSGGSLHATACHFIRNFAGFGGAISGALRAGVVANYCIFHRNQASTAGGAVSLIMGSVGVFRRPKFFANLAGAGSAMQTDASKLALCSVLWYNNNATLPGTAFLVTQKSRVTLCRTSPRIISATTGSTVTQSCAFCPSQRK
;
A
#
# COMPACT_ATOMS: atom_id res chain seq x y z
N MET A 1 51.57 32.59 35.91
CA MET A 1 52.35 32.43 34.67
C MET A 1 51.58 33.07 33.52
N PRO A 2 52.17 34.02 32.81
CA PRO A 2 51.48 34.90 31.88
C PRO A 2 51.46 34.31 30.47
N LEU A 3 50.51 34.74 29.64
CA LEU A 3 50.82 35.15 28.27
C LEU A 3 49.77 36.18 27.83
N ARG A 4 50.23 37.43 27.85
CA ARG A 4 49.54 38.65 27.44
C ARG A 4 49.22 38.59 25.94
N ARG A 5 48.02 39.02 25.56
CA ARG A 5 47.74 39.47 24.19
C ARG A 5 48.16 40.94 24.08
N PRO A 6 48.94 41.35 23.06
CA PRO A 6 49.15 42.78 22.81
C PRO A 6 47.94 43.37 22.08
N ALA A 7 47.56 44.58 22.48
CA ALA A 7 46.66 45.45 21.75
C ALA A 7 47.37 45.95 20.48
N LEU A 8 46.72 45.84 19.32
CA LEU A 8 47.17 46.52 18.11
C LEU A 8 46.72 47.98 18.17
N ASP A 9 47.69 48.86 18.36
CA ASP A 9 47.60 50.29 18.13
C ASP A 9 47.77 50.56 16.63
N CYS A 10 46.84 51.31 16.05
CA CYS A 10 46.72 51.54 14.61
C CYS A 10 46.95 53.03 14.35
N SER A 11 48.20 53.44 14.17
CA SER A 11 48.50 54.74 13.56
C SER A 11 49.79 54.67 12.72
N THR A 12 49.72 55.26 11.52
CA THR A 12 50.81 55.63 10.59
C THR A 12 51.23 54.63 9.48
N ALA A 13 50.47 54.69 8.36
CA ALA A 13 50.88 54.71 6.93
C ALA A 13 51.47 53.46 6.23
N PRO A 14 51.47 53.36 4.86
CA PRO A 14 50.74 54.11 3.82
C PRO A 14 49.93 53.22 2.83
N LEU A 15 49.15 53.88 1.96
CA LEU A 15 48.37 53.31 0.86
C LEU A 15 49.20 52.40 -0.07
N ALA A 16 48.84 51.12 -0.16
CA ALA A 16 49.04 50.31 -1.35
C ALA A 16 48.04 49.15 -1.39
N MET A 17 47.40 49.02 -2.55
CA MET A 17 46.44 47.99 -2.97
C MET A 17 46.52 46.63 -2.23
N LEU A 18 45.44 46.24 -1.58
CA LEU A 18 45.05 44.83 -1.52
C LEU A 18 43.53 44.70 -1.36
N PHE A 19 42.85 44.39 -2.47
CA PHE A 19 41.47 43.92 -2.49
C PHE A 19 41.41 42.58 -1.72
N ILE A 20 41.01 42.62 -0.46
CA ILE A 20 40.48 41.43 0.23
C ILE A 20 39.02 41.72 0.53
N THR A 21 38.18 41.35 -0.42
CA THR A 21 36.74 41.21 -0.24
C THR A 21 36.50 40.28 0.94
N CYS A 22 36.00 40.87 2.03
CA CYS A 22 35.43 40.15 3.16
C CYS A 22 34.21 39.38 2.65
N ALA A 23 34.42 38.17 2.15
CA ALA A 23 33.36 37.25 1.80
C ALA A 23 32.69 36.80 3.10
N LEU A 24 31.62 37.50 3.47
CA LEU A 24 30.58 36.95 4.33
C LEU A 24 30.16 35.62 3.71
N LEU A 25 30.63 34.51 4.28
CA LEU A 25 30.05 33.19 4.12
C LEU A 25 28.65 33.21 4.73
N LEU A 26 27.70 33.79 3.99
CA LEU A 26 26.30 33.41 4.10
C LEU A 26 26.24 31.96 3.66
N VAL A 27 26.34 31.04 4.63
CA VAL A 27 25.80 29.69 4.48
C VAL A 27 24.30 29.89 4.36
N SER A 28 23.84 30.17 3.13
CA SER A 28 22.43 30.03 2.84
C SER A 28 22.17 28.53 2.99
N ALA A 29 21.46 28.17 4.05
CA ALA A 29 20.79 26.88 4.07
C ALA A 29 19.89 26.91 2.84
N ALA A 30 20.33 26.24 1.77
CA ALA A 30 19.53 26.07 0.57
C ALA A 30 18.22 25.43 1.04
N VAL A 31 17.18 26.26 1.16
CA VAL A 31 15.82 25.79 1.32
C VAL A 31 15.62 24.81 0.17
N PRO A 32 15.33 23.52 0.42
CA PRO A 32 15.19 22.58 -0.67
C PRO A 32 14.13 23.15 -1.60
N ALA A 33 14.54 23.50 -2.83
CA ALA A 33 13.61 23.95 -3.85
C ALA A 33 12.51 22.89 -3.90
N ALA A 34 11.26 23.30 -3.62
CA ALA A 34 10.15 22.38 -3.60
C ALA A 34 10.15 21.62 -4.93
N ALA A 35 10.39 20.31 -4.87
CA ALA A 35 10.51 19.49 -6.07
C ALA A 35 9.28 19.75 -6.96
N ALA A 36 9.51 20.10 -8.22
CA ALA A 36 8.44 20.41 -9.15
C ALA A 36 7.42 19.26 -9.17
N VAL A 37 6.14 19.61 -9.03
CA VAL A 37 5.05 18.64 -9.08
C VAL A 37 4.79 18.28 -10.53
N PHE A 38 4.88 16.99 -10.87
CA PHE A 38 4.64 16.50 -12.22
C PHE A 38 3.14 16.26 -12.42
N LYS A 39 2.47 17.13 -13.18
CA LYS A 39 1.08 16.88 -13.61
C LYS A 39 1.08 16.01 -14.86
N VAL A 40 0.45 14.84 -14.79
CA VAL A 40 0.45 13.85 -15.87
C VAL A 40 -0.98 13.55 -16.37
N THR A 41 -1.08 13.30 -17.66
CA THR A 41 -2.30 12.99 -18.42
C THR A 41 -2.15 11.72 -19.26
N THR A 42 -0.92 11.25 -19.48
CA THR A 42 -0.62 10.07 -20.28
C THR A 42 0.31 9.08 -19.57
N TYR A 43 0.37 7.86 -20.12
CA TYR A 43 1.31 6.82 -19.69
C TYR A 43 2.78 7.26 -19.81
N ARG A 44 3.15 7.89 -20.94
CA ARG A 44 4.55 8.30 -21.19
C ARG A 44 5.01 9.36 -20.18
N GLU A 45 4.15 10.35 -19.90
CA GLU A 45 4.41 11.38 -18.88
C GLU A 45 4.58 10.77 -17.49
N LEU A 46 3.76 9.77 -17.13
CA LEU A 46 3.91 9.07 -15.87
C LEU A 46 5.28 8.37 -15.76
N VAL A 47 5.73 7.68 -16.82
CA VAL A 47 7.05 7.01 -16.84
C VAL A 47 8.18 8.02 -16.62
N VAL A 48 8.16 9.15 -17.35
CA VAL A 48 9.17 10.20 -17.21
C VAL A 48 9.15 10.81 -15.79
N ALA A 49 7.97 11.11 -15.27
CA ALA A 49 7.82 11.67 -13.92
C ALA A 49 8.32 10.72 -12.83
N MET A 50 8.07 9.40 -12.97
CA MET A 50 8.59 8.38 -12.05
C MET A 50 10.13 8.36 -12.03
N GLN A 51 10.78 8.56 -13.18
CA GLN A 51 12.24 8.61 -13.31
C GLN A 51 12.82 9.90 -12.72
N ALA A 52 12.13 11.04 -12.84
CA ALA A 52 12.57 12.32 -12.33
C ALA A 52 12.53 12.44 -10.79
N GLY A 53 11.61 11.73 -10.12
CA GLY A 53 11.64 11.57 -8.66
C GLY A 53 10.98 12.67 -7.81
N GLY A 54 10.09 13.47 -8.39
CA GLY A 54 9.21 14.39 -7.65
C GLY A 54 7.79 13.85 -7.40
N PRO A 55 6.93 14.60 -6.68
CA PRO A 55 5.53 14.27 -6.53
C PRO A 55 4.79 14.28 -7.86
N ILE A 56 3.87 13.34 -8.07
CA ILE A 56 3.12 13.18 -9.32
C ILE A 56 1.62 13.40 -9.07
N VAL A 57 0.98 14.20 -9.91
CA VAL A 57 -0.47 14.39 -9.93
C VAL A 57 -1.04 13.85 -11.23
N VAL A 58 -1.79 12.75 -11.14
CA VAL A 58 -2.56 12.23 -12.29
C VAL A 58 -3.80 13.09 -12.44
N SER A 59 -3.97 13.72 -13.60
CA SER A 59 -5.08 14.66 -13.85
C SER A 59 -6.10 14.17 -14.86
N HIS A 60 -5.77 13.11 -15.60
CA HIS A 60 -6.67 12.46 -16.54
C HIS A 60 -6.59 10.94 -16.39
N SER A 61 -7.65 10.26 -16.78
CA SER A 61 -7.64 8.79 -16.87
C SER A 61 -6.91 8.36 -18.13
N PHE A 62 -6.03 7.37 -18.02
CA PHE A 62 -5.33 6.81 -19.18
C PHE A 62 -5.07 5.31 -19.01
N TYR A 63 -4.67 4.69 -20.12
CA TYR A 63 -4.29 3.30 -20.16
C TYR A 63 -2.79 3.15 -20.02
N LEU A 64 -2.35 2.04 -19.42
CA LEU A 64 -0.95 1.62 -19.50
C LEU A 64 -0.71 0.99 -20.87
N ASP A 65 0.28 1.49 -21.59
CA ASP A 65 0.73 0.93 -22.88
C ASP A 65 2.00 0.08 -22.73
N GLY A 66 2.46 -0.12 -21.50
CA GLY A 66 3.62 -0.92 -21.15
C GLY A 66 3.80 -1.04 -19.62
N PRO A 67 4.84 -1.77 -19.18
CA PRO A 67 5.19 -1.86 -17.77
C PRO A 67 5.72 -0.53 -17.23
N LEU A 68 5.29 -0.14 -16.02
CA LEU A 68 5.88 1.00 -15.32
C LEU A 68 7.23 0.62 -14.67
N PRO A 69 8.16 1.58 -14.50
CA PRO A 69 9.40 1.36 -13.75
C PRO A 69 9.14 0.87 -12.33
N ASN A 70 10.04 0.05 -11.81
CA ASN A 70 9.97 -0.40 -10.42
C ASN A 70 10.11 0.77 -9.46
N VAL A 71 9.34 0.73 -8.37
CA VAL A 71 9.46 1.67 -7.27
C VAL A 71 10.56 1.15 -6.33
N SER A 72 11.77 1.68 -6.49
CA SER A 72 12.96 1.36 -5.67
C SER A 72 13.40 2.51 -4.76
N ARG A 73 12.69 3.64 -4.82
CA ARG A 73 12.85 4.82 -3.96
C ARG A 73 11.47 5.38 -3.58
N PRO A 74 11.37 6.33 -2.63
CA PRO A 74 10.11 6.98 -2.33
C PRO A 74 9.46 7.60 -3.58
N LEU A 75 8.17 7.33 -3.79
CA LEU A 75 7.38 7.83 -4.91
C LEU A 75 5.98 8.19 -4.40
N THR A 76 5.54 9.42 -4.65
CA THR A 76 4.21 9.90 -4.26
C THR A 76 3.39 10.23 -5.49
N ILE A 77 2.21 9.62 -5.62
CA ILE A 77 1.27 9.86 -6.71
C ILE A 77 -0.12 10.12 -6.13
N SER A 78 -0.75 11.21 -6.54
CA SER A 78 -2.13 11.55 -6.16
C SER A 78 -3.00 11.78 -7.38
N ALA A 79 -4.30 11.49 -7.26
CA ALA A 79 -5.29 11.95 -8.20
C ALA A 79 -5.52 13.47 -8.04
N ASP A 80 -5.67 14.18 -9.15
CA ASP A 80 -6.18 15.54 -9.18
C ASP A 80 -7.60 15.56 -8.54
N PRO A 81 -7.87 16.44 -7.57
CA PRO A 81 -9.21 16.57 -6.98
C PRO A 81 -10.31 16.82 -8.02
N ALA A 82 -9.99 17.44 -9.16
CA ALA A 82 -10.93 17.66 -10.25
C ALA A 82 -11.46 16.36 -10.86
N CYS A 83 -10.72 15.25 -10.72
CA CYS A 83 -11.24 13.95 -11.11
C CYS A 83 -12.46 13.56 -10.26
N ARG A 84 -12.46 13.81 -8.94
CA ARG A 84 -13.46 13.27 -7.99
C ARG A 84 -14.85 13.92 -8.06
N LYS A 85 -15.19 14.66 -9.13
CA LYS A 85 -16.43 15.45 -9.21
C LYS A 85 -17.72 14.61 -9.32
N THR A 86 -17.66 13.30 -9.57
CA THR A 86 -18.82 12.38 -9.49
C THR A 86 -18.37 10.98 -9.06
N GLU A 87 -19.30 10.13 -8.60
CA GLU A 87 -19.04 8.76 -8.10
C GLU A 87 -18.34 7.80 -9.11
N LEU A 88 -18.23 8.21 -10.37
CA LEU A 88 -17.63 7.41 -11.46
C LEU A 88 -16.44 8.11 -12.13
N LYS A 89 -16.10 9.34 -11.75
CA LYS A 89 -14.89 10.01 -12.22
C LYS A 89 -13.80 9.84 -11.16
N PHE A 90 -13.05 8.76 -11.28
CA PHE A 90 -11.75 8.68 -10.63
C PHE A 90 -10.70 8.88 -11.71
N CYS A 91 -9.58 9.53 -11.37
CA CYS A 91 -8.40 9.47 -12.23
C CYS A 91 -7.95 8.01 -12.26
N ARG A 92 -8.23 7.36 -13.38
CA ARG A 92 -8.05 5.92 -13.56
C ARG A 92 -6.75 5.64 -14.27
N LEU A 93 -5.93 4.79 -13.67
CA LEU A 93 -4.85 4.10 -14.36
C LEU A 93 -5.37 2.70 -14.71
N ASP A 94 -5.43 2.39 -16.00
CA ASP A 94 -6.01 1.11 -16.44
C ASP A 94 -4.99 0.20 -17.10
N GLY A 95 -4.80 -0.98 -16.53
CA GLY A 95 -3.81 -1.95 -17.01
C GLY A 95 -4.23 -2.72 -18.27
N LYS A 96 -5.42 -2.48 -18.84
CA LYS A 96 -5.97 -3.18 -20.03
C LYS A 96 -5.99 -4.71 -19.91
N ARG A 97 -5.96 -5.25 -18.69
CA ARG A 97 -5.73 -6.68 -18.39
C ARG A 97 -4.41 -7.23 -18.98
N ARG A 98 -3.42 -6.36 -19.20
CA ARG A 98 -2.12 -6.70 -19.81
C ARG A 98 -0.93 -6.25 -18.96
N HIS A 99 -1.13 -5.25 -18.11
CA HIS A 99 -0.05 -4.66 -17.32
C HIS A 99 -0.43 -4.60 -15.83
N ARG A 100 0.56 -4.87 -14.98
CA ARG A 100 0.55 -4.49 -13.56
C ARG A 100 0.79 -2.98 -13.46
N HIS A 101 0.20 -2.32 -12.47
CA HIS A 101 0.44 -0.90 -12.23
C HIS A 101 1.80 -0.69 -11.57
N PHE A 102 2.04 -1.27 -10.40
CA PHE A 102 3.26 -0.99 -9.65
C PHE A 102 3.94 -2.25 -9.14
N MET A 103 5.27 -2.27 -9.18
CA MET A 103 6.09 -3.19 -8.44
C MET A 103 6.94 -2.40 -7.46
N VAL A 104 6.82 -2.71 -6.16
CA VAL A 104 7.53 -2.03 -5.08
C VAL A 104 8.56 -2.98 -4.50
N VAL A 105 9.83 -2.65 -4.66
CA VAL A 105 10.97 -3.50 -4.30
C VAL A 105 11.74 -2.88 -3.13
N LYS A 106 12.87 -3.50 -2.76
CA LYS A 106 13.79 -2.99 -1.73
C LYS A 106 14.10 -1.50 -1.93
N GLY A 107 13.98 -0.72 -0.85
CA GLY A 107 14.16 0.75 -0.85
C GLY A 107 12.95 1.55 -1.34
N GLY A 108 11.99 0.89 -2.00
CA GLY A 108 10.78 1.49 -2.54
C GLY A 108 9.75 1.83 -1.48
N VAL A 109 9.23 3.06 -1.55
CA VAL A 109 8.06 3.46 -0.75
C VAL A 109 7.04 4.14 -1.66
N LEU A 110 6.00 3.40 -2.03
CA LEU A 110 4.91 3.90 -2.86
C LEU A 110 3.83 4.55 -2.01
N ARG A 111 3.54 5.82 -2.25
CA ARG A 111 2.40 6.56 -1.67
C ARG A 111 1.38 6.86 -2.76
N LEU A 112 0.18 6.30 -2.63
CA LEU A 112 -0.93 6.55 -3.56
C LEU A 112 -2.12 7.19 -2.84
N THR A 113 -2.70 8.22 -3.44
CA THR A 113 -3.91 8.86 -2.92
C THR A 113 -4.98 9.07 -4.00
N GLY A 114 -6.20 8.56 -3.79
CA GLY A 114 -7.37 8.95 -4.58
C GLY A 114 -7.52 8.36 -5.98
N LEU A 115 -6.63 7.45 -6.39
CA LEU A 115 -6.63 6.88 -7.74
C LEU A 115 -7.57 5.69 -7.85
N LEU A 116 -8.05 5.44 -9.08
CA LEU A 116 -8.62 4.16 -9.46
C LEU A 116 -7.58 3.35 -10.25
N LEU A 117 -7.13 2.24 -9.69
CA LEU A 117 -6.30 1.25 -10.38
C LEU A 117 -7.20 0.11 -10.84
N SER A 118 -7.37 -0.01 -12.16
CA SER A 118 -8.30 -0.98 -12.73
C SER A 118 -7.69 -1.89 -13.76
N ARG A 119 -8.26 -3.09 -13.88
CA ARG A 119 -7.88 -4.09 -14.89
C ARG A 119 -6.36 -4.34 -14.95
N GLY A 120 -5.71 -4.29 -13.79
CA GLY A 120 -4.32 -4.71 -13.61
C GLY A 120 -4.22 -6.22 -13.71
N ARG A 121 -3.33 -6.70 -14.58
CA ARG A 121 -3.03 -8.12 -14.74
C ARG A 121 -1.64 -8.27 -15.32
N PRO A 122 -0.64 -8.73 -14.55
CA PRO A 122 0.66 -9.09 -15.11
C PRO A 122 0.54 -10.33 -16.00
N GLN A 123 1.52 -10.51 -16.88
CA GLN A 123 1.66 -11.74 -17.67
C GLN A 123 2.17 -12.92 -16.82
N THR A 124 2.98 -12.64 -15.80
CA THR A 124 3.56 -13.63 -14.89
C THR A 124 3.61 -13.13 -13.43
N GLY A 125 3.69 -14.07 -12.49
CA GLY A 125 3.81 -13.80 -11.06
C GLY A 125 2.48 -13.45 -10.38
N SER A 126 2.57 -12.72 -9.26
CA SER A 126 1.45 -12.38 -8.37
C SER A 126 1.18 -10.87 -8.34
N GLY A 127 0.13 -10.43 -7.65
CA GLY A 127 -0.22 -9.01 -7.53
C GLY A 127 -0.77 -8.42 -8.83
N GLY A 128 -2.09 -8.47 -9.01
CA GLY A 128 -2.72 -8.02 -10.25
C GLY A 128 -2.47 -6.54 -10.56
N SER A 129 -2.61 -5.67 -9.57
CA SER A 129 -2.34 -4.23 -9.70
C SER A 129 -1.01 -3.83 -9.07
N ILE A 130 -0.74 -4.28 -7.85
CA ILE A 130 0.49 -3.95 -7.11
C ILE A 130 1.15 -5.24 -6.61
N TRP A 131 2.47 -5.35 -6.77
CA TRP A 131 3.27 -6.37 -6.11
C TRP A 131 4.32 -5.71 -5.24
N ILE A 132 4.30 -6.01 -3.94
CA ILE A 132 5.25 -5.52 -2.93
C ILE A 132 6.14 -6.70 -2.53
N LEU A 133 7.45 -6.57 -2.71
CA LEU A 133 8.44 -7.61 -2.40
C LEU A 133 9.71 -7.02 -1.79
N ASP A 134 10.52 -7.89 -1.19
CA ASP A 134 11.87 -7.60 -0.67
C ASP A 134 11.94 -6.39 0.28
N GLY A 135 10.99 -6.32 1.20
CA GLY A 135 10.89 -5.23 2.18
C GLY A 135 10.34 -3.91 1.62
N GLY A 136 9.86 -3.88 0.36
CA GLY A 136 9.16 -2.74 -0.21
C GLY A 136 7.93 -2.33 0.61
N ARG A 137 7.50 -1.06 0.48
CA ARG A 137 6.37 -0.51 1.25
C ARG A 137 5.38 0.23 0.38
N ALA A 138 4.09 -0.07 0.55
CA ALA A 138 3.02 0.75 0.00
C ALA A 138 2.16 1.38 1.10
N ILE A 139 1.86 2.66 0.94
CA ILE A 139 0.97 3.46 1.79
C ILE A 139 -0.12 4.02 0.89
N LEU A 140 -1.34 3.54 1.08
CA LEU A 140 -2.47 3.79 0.20
C LEU A 140 -3.57 4.51 0.97
N ASN A 141 -4.08 5.60 0.42
CA ASN A 141 -5.16 6.38 1.01
C ASN A 141 -6.27 6.62 -0.03
N GLN A 142 -7.50 6.17 0.25
CA GLN A 142 -8.64 6.39 -0.65
C GLN A 142 -8.38 5.90 -2.09
N VAL A 143 -7.70 4.77 -2.23
CA VAL A 143 -7.40 4.13 -3.53
C VAL A 143 -8.46 3.07 -3.83
N TYR A 144 -8.90 3.02 -5.08
CA TYR A 144 -9.88 2.06 -5.59
C TYR A 144 -9.17 1.03 -6.45
N PHE A 145 -9.36 -0.24 -6.15
CA PHE A 145 -8.86 -1.38 -6.92
C PHE A 145 -10.05 -2.11 -7.53
N ARG A 146 -10.17 -2.08 -8.86
CA ARG A 146 -11.33 -2.64 -9.54
C ARG A 146 -10.96 -3.58 -10.69
N PHE A 147 -11.52 -4.79 -10.68
CA PHE A 147 -11.30 -5.78 -11.74
C PHE A 147 -9.83 -6.12 -11.98
N ASN A 148 -9.00 -6.00 -10.95
CA ASN A 148 -7.62 -6.47 -11.02
C ASN A 148 -7.61 -7.97 -10.74
N GLY A 149 -6.72 -8.70 -11.41
CA GLY A 149 -6.62 -10.11 -11.10
C GLY A 149 -5.81 -10.95 -12.05
N ILE A 150 -5.43 -12.11 -11.53
CA ILE A 150 -4.59 -13.09 -12.18
C ILE A 150 -5.37 -14.40 -12.21
N GLY A 151 -5.33 -15.10 -13.36
CA GLY A 151 -6.01 -16.38 -13.50
C GLY A 151 -5.15 -17.51 -12.94
N GLY A 152 -5.77 -18.64 -12.59
CA GLY A 152 -5.08 -19.80 -12.03
C GLY A 152 -5.26 -19.93 -10.52
N THR A 153 -5.07 -21.16 -10.03
CA THR A 153 -5.31 -21.55 -8.64
C THR A 153 -4.12 -21.23 -7.71
N THR A 154 -2.93 -21.02 -8.27
CA THR A 154 -1.71 -20.69 -7.51
C THR A 154 -1.43 -19.19 -7.44
N ALA A 155 -2.14 -18.39 -8.23
CA ALA A 155 -1.95 -16.95 -8.28
C ALA A 155 -2.42 -16.28 -6.97
N SER A 156 -1.67 -15.30 -6.49
CA SER A 156 -1.94 -14.64 -5.21
C SER A 156 -2.13 -13.13 -5.40
N GLY A 157 -3.09 -12.56 -4.66
CA GLY A 157 -3.28 -11.12 -4.54
C GLY A 157 -3.87 -10.49 -5.80
N GLY A 158 -5.18 -10.64 -6.00
CA GLY A 158 -5.83 -10.19 -7.24
C GLY A 158 -5.71 -8.68 -7.47
N ALA A 159 -5.72 -7.87 -6.42
CA ALA A 159 -5.30 -6.48 -6.47
C ALA A 159 -3.85 -6.31 -6.02
N ILE A 160 -3.52 -6.81 -4.83
CA ILE A 160 -2.21 -6.58 -4.20
C ILE A 160 -1.65 -7.89 -3.67
N GLU A 161 -0.41 -8.19 -4.03
CA GLU A 161 0.41 -9.20 -3.35
C GLU A 161 1.46 -8.49 -2.48
N VAL A 162 1.61 -8.94 -1.25
CA VAL A 162 2.67 -8.52 -0.33
C VAL A 162 3.48 -9.76 0.04
N ASN A 163 4.78 -9.74 -0.25
CA ASN A 163 5.64 -10.91 -0.12
C ASN A 163 7.02 -10.52 0.42
N SER A 164 7.81 -11.50 0.85
CA SER A 164 9.22 -11.37 1.25
C SER A 164 9.49 -10.18 2.18
N GLY A 165 8.75 -10.11 3.30
CA GLY A 165 8.89 -9.03 4.29
C GLY A 165 8.36 -7.67 3.85
N GLY A 166 7.67 -7.58 2.70
CA GLY A 166 7.01 -6.36 2.24
C GLY A 166 5.91 -5.87 3.20
N SER A 167 5.54 -4.60 3.08
CA SER A 167 4.52 -3.98 3.93
C SER A 167 3.48 -3.14 3.20
N LEU A 168 2.22 -3.33 3.55
CA LEU A 168 1.08 -2.57 3.05
C LEU A 168 0.36 -1.85 4.20
N HIS A 169 0.15 -0.55 4.03
CA HIS A 169 -0.74 0.26 4.87
C HIS A 169 -1.84 0.86 3.99
N ALA A 170 -3.05 0.31 4.06
CA ALA A 170 -4.21 0.79 3.32
C ALA A 170 -5.20 1.48 4.26
N THR A 171 -5.63 2.69 3.90
CA THR A 171 -6.64 3.45 4.65
C THR A 171 -7.75 3.92 3.72
N ALA A 172 -8.99 3.64 4.10
CA ALA A 172 -10.18 4.02 3.33
C ALA A 172 -10.13 3.54 1.86
N CYS A 173 -9.48 2.41 1.59
CA CYS A 173 -9.37 1.84 0.26
C CYS A 173 -10.56 0.93 -0.07
N HIS A 174 -10.86 0.81 -1.36
CA HIS A 174 -11.95 -0.03 -1.86
C HIS A 174 -11.40 -1.10 -2.81
N PHE A 175 -11.59 -2.36 -2.46
CA PHE A 175 -11.22 -3.52 -3.26
C PHE A 175 -12.49 -4.15 -3.81
N ILE A 176 -12.74 -3.97 -5.10
CA ILE A 176 -14.01 -4.31 -5.75
C ILE A 176 -13.77 -5.26 -6.93
N ARG A 177 -14.37 -6.45 -6.87
CA ARG A 177 -14.36 -7.41 -7.99
C ARG A 177 -12.96 -7.77 -8.46
N ASN A 178 -12.02 -7.89 -7.53
CA ASN A 178 -10.68 -8.40 -7.82
C ASN A 178 -10.67 -9.93 -7.70
N PHE A 179 -9.77 -10.59 -8.43
CA PHE A 179 -9.76 -12.07 -8.49
C PHE A 179 -8.36 -12.68 -8.52
N ALA A 180 -8.18 -13.81 -7.84
CA ALA A 180 -6.94 -14.61 -7.80
C ALA A 180 -7.20 -16.07 -7.40
N GLY A 181 -6.16 -16.87 -7.21
CA GLY A 181 -6.22 -18.18 -6.55
C GLY A 181 -6.35 -18.04 -5.03
N PHE A 182 -5.51 -17.20 -4.44
CA PHE A 182 -5.54 -16.83 -3.02
C PHE A 182 -5.65 -15.33 -2.83
N GLY A 183 -6.48 -14.88 -1.89
CA GLY A 183 -6.60 -13.46 -1.59
C GLY A 183 -7.10 -12.67 -2.80
N GLY A 184 -8.38 -12.83 -3.13
CA GLY A 184 -8.96 -12.22 -4.35
C GLY A 184 -8.72 -10.72 -4.45
N ALA A 185 -8.59 -10.01 -3.33
CA ALA A 185 -8.07 -8.65 -3.27
C ALA A 185 -6.60 -8.59 -2.82
N ILE A 186 -6.31 -9.01 -1.59
CA ILE A 186 -4.99 -8.89 -0.97
C ILE A 186 -4.50 -10.29 -0.59
N SER A 187 -3.26 -10.59 -0.93
CA SER A 187 -2.54 -11.72 -0.35
C SER A 187 -1.25 -11.26 0.31
N GLY A 188 -0.94 -11.86 1.46
CA GLY A 188 0.29 -11.65 2.22
C GLY A 188 0.99 -12.99 2.46
N ALA A 189 2.25 -13.11 2.05
CA ALA A 189 3.06 -14.31 2.21
C ALA A 189 4.49 -13.99 2.66
N LEU A 190 5.20 -15.01 3.14
CA LEU A 190 6.61 -14.92 3.54
C LEU A 190 6.92 -13.70 4.44
N ARG A 191 6.30 -13.68 5.63
CA ARG A 191 6.46 -12.62 6.64
C ARG A 191 5.97 -11.23 6.18
N ALA A 192 4.93 -11.18 5.35
CA ALA A 192 4.33 -9.92 4.93
C ALA A 192 3.64 -9.18 6.10
N GLY A 193 3.67 -7.84 6.06
CA GLY A 193 2.92 -6.98 6.98
C GLY A 193 1.75 -6.30 6.26
N VAL A 194 0.51 -6.55 6.70
CA VAL A 194 -0.69 -5.96 6.10
C VAL A 194 -1.50 -5.22 7.16
N VAL A 195 -1.67 -3.90 6.97
CA VAL A 195 -2.54 -3.06 7.78
C VAL A 195 -3.63 -2.47 6.90
N ALA A 196 -4.90 -2.69 7.26
CA ALA A 196 -6.04 -2.16 6.52
C ALA A 196 -7.06 -1.52 7.47
N ASN A 197 -7.20 -0.19 7.39
CA ASN A 197 -8.10 0.58 8.23
C ASN A 197 -9.24 1.16 7.39
N TYR A 198 -10.48 1.00 7.82
CA TYR A 198 -11.67 1.55 7.16
C TYR A 198 -11.81 1.12 5.68
N CYS A 199 -11.26 -0.03 5.32
CA CYS A 199 -11.28 -0.53 3.95
C CYS A 199 -12.57 -1.31 3.65
N ILE A 200 -12.96 -1.31 2.38
CA ILE A 200 -14.10 -2.08 1.85
C ILE A 200 -13.58 -3.16 0.92
N PHE A 201 -14.03 -4.39 1.15
CA PHE A 201 -13.77 -5.56 0.33
C PHE A 201 -15.11 -6.11 -0.20
N HIS A 202 -15.37 -5.85 -1.47
CA HIS A 202 -16.66 -6.13 -2.10
C HIS A 202 -16.50 -7.03 -3.34
N ARG A 203 -17.20 -8.17 -3.36
CA ARG A 203 -17.27 -9.06 -4.53
C ARG A 203 -15.90 -9.52 -5.03
N ASN A 204 -14.92 -9.63 -4.15
CA ASN A 204 -13.63 -10.23 -4.51
C ASN A 204 -13.76 -11.75 -4.52
N GLN A 205 -13.01 -12.40 -5.39
CA GLN A 205 -13.12 -13.83 -5.64
C GLN A 205 -11.74 -14.50 -5.58
N ALA A 206 -11.65 -15.58 -4.81
CA ALA A 206 -10.50 -16.48 -4.83
C ALA A 206 -10.95 -17.86 -5.30
N SER A 207 -10.24 -18.52 -6.22
CA SER A 207 -10.63 -19.89 -6.60
C SER A 207 -10.29 -20.92 -5.53
N THR A 208 -9.26 -20.66 -4.71
CA THR A 208 -8.82 -21.57 -3.65
C THR A 208 -9.26 -21.07 -2.28
N ALA A 209 -8.68 -19.97 -1.78
CA ALA A 209 -9.02 -19.51 -0.43
C ALA A 209 -8.85 -18.00 -0.18
N GLY A 210 -9.61 -17.49 0.80
CA GLY A 210 -9.54 -16.09 1.20
C GLY A 210 -10.11 -15.16 0.13
N GLY A 211 -11.42 -15.16 -0.07
CA GLY A 211 -12.04 -14.50 -1.23
C GLY A 211 -11.71 -13.02 -1.37
N ALA A 212 -11.49 -12.33 -0.26
CA ALA A 212 -10.87 -11.02 -0.25
C ALA A 212 -9.41 -11.06 0.20
N VAL A 213 -9.11 -11.70 1.35
CA VAL A 213 -7.79 -11.63 1.98
C VAL A 213 -7.25 -13.01 2.30
N SER A 214 -5.99 -13.27 1.96
CA SER A 214 -5.25 -14.43 2.44
C SER A 214 -3.94 -14.00 3.09
N LEU A 215 -3.64 -14.52 4.29
CA LEU A 215 -2.39 -14.29 5.00
C LEU A 215 -1.74 -15.61 5.36
N ILE A 216 -0.57 -15.89 4.79
CA ILE A 216 0.11 -17.17 4.91
C ILE A 216 1.59 -17.01 5.33
N MET A 217 2.19 -18.11 5.79
CA MET A 217 3.65 -18.24 5.96
C MET A 217 4.30 -17.15 6.83
N GLY A 218 3.82 -17.02 8.08
CA GLY A 218 4.39 -16.12 9.08
C GLY A 218 4.00 -14.65 8.89
N SER A 219 2.98 -14.36 8.08
CA SER A 219 2.51 -13.00 7.83
C SER A 219 1.75 -12.43 9.03
N VAL A 220 1.67 -11.10 9.09
CA VAL A 220 0.98 -10.36 10.15
C VAL A 220 -0.05 -9.41 9.54
N GLY A 221 -1.31 -9.56 9.95
CA GLY A 221 -2.42 -8.71 9.54
C GLY A 221 -3.01 -7.92 10.68
N VAL A 222 -3.34 -6.64 10.45
CA VAL A 222 -4.14 -5.83 11.38
C VAL A 222 -5.23 -5.11 10.60
N PHE A 223 -6.49 -5.43 10.88
CA PHE A 223 -7.63 -4.83 10.22
C PHE A 223 -8.55 -4.14 11.22
N ARG A 224 -8.85 -2.86 10.96
CA ARG A 224 -9.70 -2.05 11.83
C ARG A 224 -10.86 -1.47 11.04
N ARG A 225 -12.07 -1.77 11.49
CA ARG A 225 -13.33 -1.40 10.83
C ARG A 225 -13.40 -1.75 9.33
N PRO A 226 -12.89 -2.91 8.87
CA PRO A 226 -13.10 -3.31 7.49
C PRO A 226 -14.55 -3.76 7.29
N LYS A 227 -15.02 -3.65 6.04
CA LYS A 227 -16.28 -4.24 5.60
C LYS A 227 -15.98 -5.32 4.56
N PHE A 228 -16.34 -6.56 4.85
CA PHE A 228 -16.25 -7.68 3.90
C PHE A 228 -17.65 -8.07 3.48
N PHE A 229 -17.96 -7.92 2.19
CA PHE A 229 -19.25 -8.36 1.70
C PHE A 229 -19.27 -8.92 0.27
N ALA A 230 -20.14 -9.91 0.07
CA ALA A 230 -20.30 -10.61 -1.20
C ALA A 230 -18.99 -11.20 -1.76
N ASN A 231 -18.00 -11.49 -0.90
CA ASN A 231 -16.77 -12.15 -1.34
C ASN A 231 -16.98 -13.67 -1.44
N LEU A 232 -16.26 -14.29 -2.37
CA LEU A 232 -16.41 -15.69 -2.73
C LEU A 232 -15.06 -16.40 -2.72
N ALA A 233 -15.01 -17.59 -2.10
CA ALA A 233 -13.86 -18.48 -2.23
C ALA A 233 -14.23 -19.96 -2.13
N GLY A 234 -13.33 -20.84 -2.59
CA GLY A 234 -13.40 -22.28 -2.31
C GLY A 234 -13.49 -22.54 -0.80
N ALA A 235 -12.54 -21.97 -0.04
CA ALA A 235 -12.52 -21.98 1.42
C ALA A 235 -12.25 -20.57 1.99
N GLY A 236 -12.77 -20.23 3.18
CA GLY A 236 -12.53 -18.90 3.77
C GLY A 236 -13.12 -17.78 2.91
N SER A 237 -14.45 -17.75 2.76
CA SER A 237 -15.18 -16.96 1.76
C SER A 237 -14.74 -15.51 1.66
N ALA A 238 -14.45 -14.86 2.78
CA ALA A 238 -13.90 -13.53 2.80
C ALA A 238 -12.42 -13.52 3.18
N MET A 239 -12.01 -14.34 4.15
CA MET A 239 -10.66 -14.30 4.68
C MET A 239 -10.11 -15.69 5.00
N GLN A 240 -8.80 -15.85 4.81
CA GLN A 240 -8.02 -16.97 5.34
C GLN A 240 -6.79 -16.45 6.08
N THR A 241 -6.42 -17.13 7.17
CA THR A 241 -5.09 -17.00 7.76
C THR A 241 -4.49 -18.38 8.04
N ASP A 242 -3.25 -18.60 7.60
CA ASP A 242 -2.51 -19.86 7.70
C ASP A 242 -1.09 -19.61 8.21
N ALA A 243 -0.66 -20.34 9.25
CA ALA A 243 0.64 -20.16 9.90
C ALA A 243 0.99 -18.68 10.17
N SER A 244 0.00 -17.86 10.53
CA SER A 244 0.10 -16.40 10.53
C SER A 244 -0.58 -15.76 11.74
N LYS A 245 -0.40 -14.45 11.91
CA LYS A 245 -1.02 -13.67 12.99
C LYS A 245 -2.00 -12.66 12.41
N LEU A 246 -3.17 -12.55 13.00
CA LEU A 246 -4.20 -11.59 12.55
C LEU A 246 -4.90 -10.93 13.74
N ALA A 247 -5.05 -9.60 13.67
CA ALA A 247 -5.84 -8.84 14.61
C ALA A 247 -7.03 -8.15 13.90
N LEU A 248 -8.25 -8.39 14.36
CA LEU A 248 -9.50 -7.88 13.78
C LEU A 248 -10.29 -7.04 14.78
N CYS A 249 -10.54 -5.78 14.45
CA CYS A 249 -11.26 -4.84 15.31
C CYS A 249 -12.48 -4.27 14.57
N SER A 250 -13.68 -4.43 15.14
CA SER A 250 -14.94 -3.85 14.62
C SER A 250 -15.25 -4.23 13.16
N VAL A 251 -15.12 -5.51 12.82
CA VAL A 251 -15.34 -5.98 11.44
C VAL A 251 -16.83 -6.19 11.15
N LEU A 252 -17.27 -5.71 9.98
CA LEU A 252 -18.57 -6.05 9.41
C LEU A 252 -18.43 -7.12 8.33
N TRP A 253 -19.24 -8.18 8.43
CA TRP A 253 -19.29 -9.28 7.48
C TRP A 253 -20.72 -9.40 6.94
N TYR A 254 -20.90 -9.47 5.62
CA TYR A 254 -22.22 -9.59 5.02
C TYR A 254 -22.21 -10.41 3.73
N ASN A 255 -23.03 -11.46 3.65
CA ASN A 255 -23.24 -12.24 2.42
C ASN A 255 -21.94 -12.77 1.79
N ASN A 256 -20.94 -13.18 2.57
CA ASN A 256 -19.72 -13.79 2.04
C ASN A 256 -19.93 -15.31 1.91
N ASN A 257 -19.74 -15.87 0.73
CA ASN A 257 -20.13 -17.25 0.44
C ASN A 257 -18.90 -18.12 0.14
N ALA A 258 -18.77 -19.27 0.81
CA ALA A 258 -17.72 -20.23 0.53
C ALA A 258 -18.33 -21.40 -0.23
N THR A 259 -17.63 -21.93 -1.22
CA THR A 259 -18.07 -23.16 -1.90
C THR A 259 -18.07 -24.35 -0.93
N LEU A 260 -17.15 -24.35 0.05
CA LEU A 260 -17.16 -25.31 1.16
C LEU A 260 -17.94 -24.76 2.37
N PRO A 261 -18.87 -25.52 2.96
CA PRO A 261 -19.68 -25.09 4.10
C PRO A 261 -18.85 -24.58 5.29
N GLY A 262 -19.35 -23.55 5.99
CA GLY A 262 -18.88 -23.18 7.34
C GLY A 262 -17.64 -22.28 7.45
N THR A 263 -17.16 -21.63 6.39
CA THR A 263 -15.88 -20.89 6.46
C THR A 263 -15.96 -19.46 5.94
N ALA A 264 -16.69 -18.56 6.61
CA ALA A 264 -16.59 -17.14 6.22
C ALA A 264 -15.18 -16.56 6.48
N PHE A 265 -14.56 -17.04 7.55
CA PHE A 265 -13.15 -16.84 7.86
C PHE A 265 -12.52 -18.17 8.28
N LEU A 266 -11.46 -18.59 7.56
CA LEU A 266 -10.70 -19.81 7.84
C LEU A 266 -9.38 -19.51 8.58
N VAL A 267 -9.08 -20.28 9.64
CA VAL A 267 -7.88 -20.13 10.48
C VAL A 267 -7.16 -21.47 10.62
N THR A 268 -5.96 -21.59 10.07
CA THR A 268 -5.26 -22.88 9.92
C THR A 268 -3.80 -22.84 10.40
N GLN A 269 -3.20 -24.03 10.54
CA GLN A 269 -1.76 -24.24 10.76
C GLN A 269 -1.17 -23.43 11.92
N LYS A 270 -1.75 -23.55 13.11
CA LYS A 270 -1.28 -22.86 14.33
C LYS A 270 -1.30 -21.34 14.25
N SER A 271 -2.22 -20.79 13.45
CA SER A 271 -2.42 -19.35 13.36
C SER A 271 -2.93 -18.76 14.68
N ARG A 272 -2.61 -17.48 14.91
CA ARG A 272 -3.08 -16.73 16.07
C ARG A 272 -3.96 -15.58 15.63
N VAL A 273 -5.22 -15.62 16.05
CA VAL A 273 -6.20 -14.57 15.75
C VAL A 273 -6.60 -13.87 17.04
N THR A 274 -6.61 -12.55 17.00
CA THR A 274 -7.11 -11.70 18.08
C THR A 274 -8.31 -10.90 17.57
N LEU A 275 -9.43 -11.02 18.27
CA LEU A 275 -10.70 -10.39 17.92
C LEU A 275 -11.06 -9.30 18.93
N CYS A 276 -11.61 -8.20 18.44
CA CYS A 276 -12.26 -7.19 19.25
C CYS A 276 -13.51 -6.67 18.53
N ARG A 277 -14.64 -6.60 19.24
CA ARG A 277 -15.90 -6.04 18.72
C ARG A 277 -16.31 -6.66 17.37
N THR A 278 -16.12 -7.97 17.21
CA THR A 278 -16.51 -8.72 16.01
C THR A 278 -17.07 -10.07 16.42
N SER A 279 -18.05 -10.58 15.67
CA SER A 279 -18.71 -11.84 16.00
C SER A 279 -17.80 -13.03 15.70
N PRO A 280 -17.54 -13.94 16.66
CA PRO A 280 -16.72 -15.12 16.44
C PRO A 280 -17.44 -16.22 15.65
N ARG A 281 -18.77 -16.13 15.47
CA ARG A 281 -19.63 -17.19 14.89
C ARG A 281 -19.33 -17.54 13.42
N ILE A 282 -18.50 -16.74 12.76
CA ILE A 282 -18.16 -16.87 11.33
C ILE A 282 -16.78 -17.52 11.10
N ILE A 283 -16.10 -17.90 12.19
CA ILE A 283 -14.72 -18.37 12.17
C ILE A 283 -14.70 -19.89 12.28
N SER A 284 -14.01 -20.53 11.34
CA SER A 284 -13.64 -21.93 11.42
C SER A 284 -12.14 -22.02 11.66
N ALA A 285 -11.75 -22.62 12.79
CA ALA A 285 -10.36 -22.76 13.19
C ALA A 285 -9.99 -24.24 13.34
N THR A 286 -8.86 -24.64 12.74
CA THR A 286 -8.34 -26.01 12.89
C THR A 286 -7.59 -26.19 14.20
N THR A 287 -7.40 -27.44 14.60
CA THR A 287 -6.59 -27.84 15.77
C THR A 287 -5.23 -27.15 15.78
N GLY A 288 -4.85 -26.62 16.93
CA GLY A 288 -3.58 -25.90 17.15
C GLY A 288 -3.63 -24.41 16.83
N SER A 289 -4.65 -23.91 16.13
CA SER A 289 -4.88 -22.47 15.97
C SER A 289 -5.54 -21.88 17.22
N THR A 290 -5.21 -20.64 17.55
CA THR A 290 -5.76 -19.95 18.73
C THR A 290 -6.56 -18.72 18.31
N VAL A 291 -7.81 -18.63 18.78
CA VAL A 291 -8.63 -17.43 18.64
C VAL A 291 -8.82 -16.83 20.02
N THR A 292 -8.41 -15.58 20.19
CA THR A 292 -8.43 -14.86 21.47
C THR A 292 -9.26 -13.59 21.35
N GLN A 293 -9.87 -13.17 22.44
CA GLN A 293 -10.55 -11.88 22.51
C GLN A 293 -9.68 -10.89 23.28
N SER A 294 -9.31 -9.79 22.63
CA SER A 294 -8.60 -8.69 23.28
C SER A 294 -8.79 -7.42 22.48
N CYS A 295 -9.07 -6.32 23.17
CA CYS A 295 -9.30 -5.02 22.55
C CYS A 295 -8.12 -4.05 22.63
N ALA A 296 -6.97 -4.49 23.16
CA ALA A 296 -5.80 -3.62 23.37
C ALA A 296 -5.29 -2.94 22.07
N PHE A 297 -5.45 -3.59 20.91
CA PHE A 297 -5.02 -3.06 19.61
C PHE A 297 -6.09 -2.23 18.87
N CYS A 298 -7.31 -2.20 19.40
CA CYS A 298 -8.48 -1.58 18.79
C CYS A 298 -8.59 -0.13 19.29
N PRO A 299 -8.73 0.87 18.41
CA PRO A 299 -8.84 2.27 18.84
C PRO A 299 -10.03 2.46 19.78
N SER A 300 -9.86 3.34 20.78
CA SER A 300 -10.98 3.81 21.60
C SER A 300 -12.06 4.39 20.68
N GLN A 301 -13.33 4.09 20.96
CA GLN A 301 -14.41 4.85 20.33
C GLN A 301 -14.24 6.28 20.83
N ARG A 302 -13.81 7.23 19.99
CA ARG A 302 -14.13 8.62 20.28
C ARG A 302 -15.66 8.70 20.13
N LYS A 303 -16.31 9.09 21.22
CA LYS A 303 -17.76 9.32 21.30
C LYS A 303 -18.18 10.32 20.23
#